data_AF-A0A379YKC4-F1
#
_entry.id   AF-A0A379YKC4-F1
#
_cell.length_a   1.000
_cell.length_b   1.000
_cell.length_c   1.000
_cell.angle_alpha   90.00
_cell.angle_beta   90.00
_cell.angle_gamma   90.00
#
_symmetry.space_group_name_H-M   'P 1'
#
loop_
_entity.id
_entity.type
_entity.pdbx_description
1 polymer ?
#
loop_
_entity_poly.entity_id
_entity_poly.type
_entity_poly.pdbx_seq_one_letter_code
_entity_poly.pdbx_strand_id
1 'polypeptide(L)'
;MKKRCRAGSTNTYIEENLRYSQNAALDMYKEVNTGSNLPAQIDLYSVDGEEYKFLCIAKGGGSANKTYLYQETKALLSPGKLKNYLVEKMRTLGTAACPPYHVAFVIGGTSAEATLKTVKLASTKYYDGLPTEGNEHGQAFRDLELEAELLQEAQNLGLGAQFGGKYFAHDIRVVRLPRHGASCPGRHGPSPARRTATSKARSTATASGWKNWSTIRVNSFLRSCARPGRAKRSRSISTARWPRSSKQLSQYPVSTRLSLSGTIIVGRDIAHAKLKERLDRGEGLPQYVKDHPIYYAGPAKTPEGYASGSLGPTTAGRMDSYVDLLQSHGGSMIMLAKGNRSQQVTDACHKHGGFYLGSIGGPAAVLAQQSIKSLECVEYPELGMEAIWKIEVEDFPAFILVDDKGNDFFQKIQAGQCSSCLK
;
A
#
# COMPACT_ATOMS: atom_id res chain seq x y z
N MET A 1 -8.99 29.84 9.24
CA MET A 1 -8.47 28.49 9.51
C MET A 1 -7.75 27.85 8.30
N LYS A 2 -8.43 27.56 7.18
CA LYS A 2 -7.85 26.84 6.02
C LYS A 2 -6.46 27.34 5.58
N LYS A 3 -6.25 28.66 5.47
CA LYS A 3 -4.95 29.27 5.12
C LYS A 3 -3.82 28.86 6.10
N ARG A 4 -4.08 28.86 7.40
CA ARG A 4 -3.10 28.48 8.43
C ARG A 4 -2.79 26.98 8.40
N CYS A 5 -3.79 26.12 8.22
CA CYS A 5 -3.57 24.68 8.07
C CYS A 5 -2.74 24.35 6.82
N ARG A 6 -3.01 25.03 5.69
CA ARG A 6 -2.21 24.90 4.46
C ARG A 6 -0.77 25.32 4.68
N ALA A 7 -0.54 26.46 5.33
CA ALA A 7 0.80 26.94 5.65
C ALA A 7 1.56 25.93 6.52
N GLY A 8 0.95 25.44 7.61
CA GLY A 8 1.57 24.41 8.47
C GLY A 8 1.93 23.14 7.70
N SER A 9 1.03 22.63 6.86
CA SER A 9 1.33 21.47 6.00
C SER A 9 2.45 21.77 5.00
N THR A 10 2.50 22.97 4.43
CA THR A 10 3.52 23.36 3.46
C THR A 10 4.89 23.39 4.11
N ASN A 11 5.01 24.09 5.25
CA ASN A 11 6.26 24.20 6.00
C ASN A 11 6.80 22.82 6.36
N THR A 12 5.97 21.93 6.91
CA THR A 12 6.40 20.56 7.23
C THR A 12 6.94 19.81 6.02
N TYR A 13 6.29 19.88 4.85
CA TYR A 13 6.78 19.16 3.67
C TYR A 13 8.00 19.82 3.02
N ILE A 14 8.19 21.14 3.18
CA ILE A 14 9.37 21.87 2.68
C ILE A 14 10.59 21.67 3.58
N GLU A 15 10.42 21.79 4.89
CA GLU A 15 11.50 21.78 5.88
C GLU A 15 11.96 20.37 6.21
N GLU A 16 11.06 19.38 6.21
CA GLU A 16 11.38 17.99 6.55
C GLU A 16 11.70 17.14 5.32
N ASN A 17 12.40 16.02 5.51
CA ASN A 17 12.77 15.06 4.47
C ASN A 17 11.59 14.16 4.01
N LEU A 18 10.46 14.79 3.67
CA LEU A 18 9.24 14.17 3.17
C LEU A 18 9.20 14.17 1.62
N ARG A 19 8.07 13.75 1.03
CA ARG A 19 7.91 13.60 -0.42
C ARG A 19 6.72 14.37 -0.96
N TYR A 20 6.92 15.07 -2.07
CA TYR A 20 5.85 15.73 -2.82
C TYR A 20 5.15 14.72 -3.74
N SER A 21 3.88 14.43 -3.46
CA SER A 21 3.14 13.33 -4.09
C SER A 21 1.77 13.76 -4.65
N GLN A 22 1.54 15.06 -4.82
CA GLN A 22 0.31 15.58 -5.45
C GLN A 22 0.62 16.03 -6.87
N ASN A 23 -0.20 15.58 -7.81
CA ASN A 23 -0.17 15.97 -9.21
C ASN A 23 -1.33 16.93 -9.47
N ALA A 24 -1.04 18.09 -10.03
CA ALA A 24 -2.03 19.02 -10.53
C ALA A 24 -2.30 18.70 -12.02
N ALA A 25 -3.57 18.50 -12.35
CA ALA A 25 -4.02 18.39 -13.73
C ALA A 25 -4.03 19.78 -14.38
N LEU A 26 -3.20 19.96 -15.40
CA LEU A 26 -3.17 21.19 -16.22
C LEU A 26 -4.26 21.14 -17.30
N ASP A 27 -4.48 19.94 -17.83
CA ASP A 27 -5.61 19.57 -18.67
C ASP A 27 -6.00 18.11 -18.37
N MET A 28 -6.80 17.47 -19.23
CA MET A 28 -7.26 16.09 -19.04
C MET A 28 -6.12 15.06 -18.93
N TYR A 29 -5.00 15.29 -19.60
CA TYR A 29 -3.92 14.31 -19.75
C TYR A 29 -2.58 14.82 -19.20
N LYS A 30 -2.36 16.13 -19.23
CA LYS A 30 -1.12 16.75 -18.78
C LYS A 30 -1.18 17.06 -17.30
N GLU A 31 -0.19 16.57 -16.58
CA GLU A 31 -0.03 16.79 -15.15
C GLU A 31 1.33 17.41 -14.81
N VAL A 32 1.40 18.07 -13.66
CA VAL A 32 2.65 18.53 -13.06
C VAL A 32 2.65 18.25 -11.54
N ASN A 33 3.79 17.86 -10.98
CA ASN A 33 3.92 17.76 -9.53
C ASN A 33 3.85 19.16 -8.91
N THR A 34 3.09 19.33 -7.83
CA THR A 34 2.93 20.66 -7.19
C THR A 34 4.16 21.13 -6.42
N GLY A 35 5.20 20.30 -6.28
CA GLY A 35 6.46 20.66 -5.62
C GLY A 35 6.35 20.92 -4.11
N SER A 36 5.17 20.69 -3.53
CA SER A 36 4.87 21.06 -2.13
C SER A 36 3.99 20.04 -1.40
N ASN A 37 3.54 18.98 -2.09
CA ASN A 37 2.54 18.04 -1.60
C ASN A 37 1.17 18.67 -1.28
N LEU A 38 0.90 19.88 -1.77
CA LEU A 38 -0.41 20.51 -1.73
C LEU A 38 -1.20 20.24 -3.03
N PRO A 39 -2.54 20.37 -3.02
CA PRO A 39 -3.40 20.80 -1.91
C PRO A 39 -3.59 19.74 -0.82
N ALA A 40 -3.79 20.19 0.42
CA ALA A 40 -4.30 19.35 1.49
C ALA A 40 -5.83 19.34 1.47
N GLN A 41 -6.44 18.17 1.71
CA GLN A 41 -7.88 18.07 2.00
C GLN A 41 -8.13 18.62 3.40
N ILE A 42 -9.01 19.63 3.52
CA ILE A 42 -9.34 20.30 4.78
C ILE A 42 -10.86 20.40 4.92
N ASP A 43 -11.40 19.52 5.74
CA ASP A 43 -12.83 19.46 6.06
C ASP A 43 -13.06 20.12 7.42
N LEU A 44 -13.82 21.21 7.43
CA LEU A 44 -14.17 21.95 8.65
C LEU A 44 -15.66 21.77 8.93
N TYR A 45 -15.98 21.42 10.17
CA TYR A 45 -17.35 21.19 10.64
C TYR A 45 -17.68 22.20 11.73
N SER A 46 -18.90 22.71 11.70
CA SER A 46 -19.49 23.45 12.82
C SER A 46 -20.04 22.44 13.82
N VAL A 47 -19.67 22.62 15.10
CA VAL A 47 -20.08 21.78 16.23
C VAL A 47 -20.32 22.69 17.43
N ASP A 48 -21.06 22.19 18.42
CA ASP A 48 -21.30 22.92 19.66
C ASP A 48 -20.05 22.92 20.57
N GLY A 49 -19.98 23.93 21.44
CA GLY A 49 -18.91 24.12 22.42
C GLY A 49 -17.81 25.09 21.99
N GLU A 50 -16.83 25.30 22.88
CA GLU A 50 -15.80 26.35 22.73
C GLU A 50 -14.42 25.80 22.33
N GLU A 51 -14.36 24.55 21.87
CA GLU A 51 -13.11 23.86 21.53
C GLU A 51 -12.92 23.62 20.03
N TYR A 52 -11.67 23.72 19.55
CA TYR A 52 -11.33 23.27 18.20
C TYR A 52 -10.67 21.89 18.24
N LYS A 53 -11.36 20.88 17.70
CA LYS A 53 -10.89 19.48 17.69
C LYS A 53 -10.36 19.11 16.30
N PHE A 54 -9.18 18.51 16.24
CA PHE A 54 -8.53 18.13 14.99
C PHE A 54 -8.22 16.62 14.94
N LEU A 55 -8.39 16.06 13.74
CA LEU A 55 -7.84 14.78 13.34
C LEU A 55 -6.97 14.99 12.09
N CYS A 56 -5.66 14.93 12.27
CA CYS A 56 -4.72 15.03 11.14
C CYS A 56 -4.40 13.64 10.59
N ILE A 57 -4.54 13.44 9.27
CA ILE A 57 -4.34 12.15 8.61
C ILE A 57 -3.36 12.30 7.43
N ALA A 58 -2.14 11.80 7.58
CA ALA A 58 -1.20 11.64 6.46
C ALA A 58 -1.47 10.32 5.70
N LYS A 59 -2.49 10.30 4.84
CA LYS A 59 -2.95 9.08 4.15
C LYS A 59 -2.07 8.75 2.94
N GLY A 60 -1.42 7.58 2.94
CA GLY A 60 -0.64 7.10 1.80
C GLY A 60 -1.51 6.58 0.65
N GLY A 61 -1.16 6.92 -0.59
CA GLY A 61 -1.93 6.59 -1.81
C GLY A 61 -2.29 5.10 -1.94
N GLY A 62 -1.35 4.18 -1.74
CA GLY A 62 -1.66 2.74 -1.84
C GLY A 62 -2.75 2.26 -0.87
N SER A 63 -2.86 2.89 0.30
CA SER A 63 -3.92 2.62 1.27
C SER A 63 -5.20 3.42 1.02
N ALA A 64 -5.12 4.53 0.28
CA ALA A 64 -6.27 5.27 -0.22
C ALA A 64 -6.94 4.50 -1.35
N ASN A 65 -6.17 3.93 -2.28
CA ASN A 65 -6.68 3.13 -3.41
C ASN A 65 -7.38 1.84 -2.97
N LYS A 66 -7.11 1.36 -1.76
CA LYS A 66 -7.86 0.27 -1.12
C LYS A 66 -9.09 0.79 -0.37
N THR A 67 -9.76 1.79 -0.94
CA THR A 67 -11.03 2.34 -0.44
C THR A 67 -12.13 2.11 -1.49
N TYR A 68 -12.67 0.88 -1.57
CA TYR A 68 -13.75 0.43 -2.47
C TYR A 68 -15.17 0.69 -1.98
N LEU A 69 -16.05 1.27 -2.78
CA LEU A 69 -17.50 1.35 -2.53
C LEU A 69 -18.21 0.20 -3.27
N TYR A 70 -19.17 -0.45 -2.61
CA TYR A 70 -20.04 -1.46 -3.22
C TYR A 70 -21.50 -1.07 -2.99
N GLN A 71 -22.32 -1.17 -4.04
CA GLN A 71 -23.76 -0.92 -3.97
C GLN A 71 -24.47 -2.25 -3.82
N GLU A 72 -25.10 -2.46 -2.67
CA GLU A 72 -25.73 -3.72 -2.31
C GLU A 72 -27.20 -3.49 -1.93
N THR A 73 -27.92 -4.58 -1.64
CA THR A 73 -29.34 -4.53 -1.30
C THR A 73 -29.62 -5.16 0.06
N LYS A 74 -30.87 -5.06 0.54
CA LYS A 74 -31.33 -5.72 1.77
C LYS A 74 -31.09 -7.24 1.74
N ALA A 75 -31.01 -7.87 0.57
CA ALA A 75 -30.77 -9.31 0.45
C ALA A 75 -29.43 -9.77 1.06
N LEU A 76 -28.45 -8.87 1.15
CA LEU A 76 -27.16 -9.14 1.78
C LEU A 76 -27.24 -9.18 3.32
N LEU A 77 -28.18 -8.43 3.93
CA LEU A 77 -28.26 -8.23 5.37
C LEU A 77 -28.93 -9.41 6.09
N SER A 78 -28.26 -10.55 6.05
CA SER A 78 -28.49 -11.73 6.87
C SER A 78 -27.15 -12.24 7.39
N PRO A 79 -27.05 -12.76 8.64
CA PRO A 79 -25.76 -12.99 9.32
C PRO A 79 -24.75 -13.78 8.48
N GLY A 80 -25.12 -14.95 7.95
CA GLY A 80 -24.23 -15.78 7.14
C GLY A 80 -23.84 -15.16 5.79
N LYS A 81 -24.79 -14.53 5.09
CA LYS A 81 -24.50 -13.91 3.77
C LYS A 81 -23.59 -12.70 3.91
N LEU A 82 -23.86 -11.84 4.90
CA LEU A 82 -23.05 -10.66 5.15
C LEU A 82 -21.62 -11.07 5.50
N LYS A 83 -21.42 -11.95 6.50
CA LYS A 83 -20.08 -12.39 6.91
C LYS A 83 -19.29 -12.95 5.72
N ASN A 84 -19.86 -13.90 4.98
CA ASN A 84 -19.18 -14.53 3.83
C ASN A 84 -18.78 -13.50 2.77
N TYR A 85 -19.69 -12.57 2.47
CA TYR A 85 -19.41 -11.46 1.55
C TYR A 85 -18.28 -10.57 2.07
N LEU A 86 -18.28 -10.18 3.35
CA LEU A 86 -17.22 -9.36 3.95
C LEU A 86 -15.85 -10.05 3.89
N VAL A 87 -15.81 -11.37 4.12
CA VAL A 87 -14.59 -12.18 4.01
C VAL A 87 -14.08 -12.21 2.57
N GLU A 88 -14.96 -12.41 1.59
CA GLU A 88 -14.62 -12.35 0.18
C GLU A 88 -14.02 -10.99 -0.19
N LYS A 89 -14.68 -9.88 0.19
CA LYS A 89 -14.18 -8.52 -0.08
C LYS A 89 -12.92 -8.18 0.71
N MET A 90 -12.73 -8.75 1.88
CA MET A 90 -11.47 -8.62 2.63
C MET A 90 -10.31 -9.25 1.87
N ARG A 91 -10.53 -10.40 1.24
CA ARG A 91 -9.52 -11.09 0.43
C ARG A 91 -9.07 -10.24 -0.77
N THR A 92 -9.98 -9.48 -1.39
CA THR A 92 -9.66 -8.63 -2.57
C THR A 92 -8.72 -7.45 -2.26
N LEU A 93 -8.53 -7.10 -0.98
CA LEU A 93 -7.46 -6.17 -0.63
C LEU A 93 -6.09 -6.66 -1.11
N GLY A 94 -5.87 -7.97 -1.01
CA GLY A 94 -4.56 -8.58 -1.16
C GLY A 94 -3.53 -8.01 -0.19
N THR A 95 -2.26 -8.02 -0.61
CA THR A 95 -1.12 -7.52 0.18
C THR A 95 -0.61 -6.16 -0.30
N ALA A 96 -1.29 -5.60 -1.31
CA ALA A 96 -0.94 -4.38 -2.03
C ALA A 96 -0.91 -3.09 -1.19
N ALA A 97 -1.41 -3.10 0.05
CA ALA A 97 -1.39 -1.93 0.96
C ALA A 97 -0.56 -2.13 2.24
N CYS A 98 0.39 -3.09 2.25
CA CYS A 98 1.32 -3.32 3.35
C CYS A 98 0.67 -3.79 4.68
N PRO A 99 0.01 -4.97 4.72
CA PRO A 99 -0.50 -5.56 5.96
C PRO A 99 0.62 -5.77 7.00
N PRO A 100 0.28 -5.90 8.31
CA PRO A 100 -1.06 -6.14 8.87
C PRO A 100 -1.98 -4.90 8.85
N TYR A 101 -3.28 -5.07 8.63
CA TYR A 101 -4.22 -3.97 8.44
C TYR A 101 -5.01 -3.60 9.70
N HIS A 102 -5.25 -2.29 9.91
CA HIS A 102 -6.46 -1.86 10.61
C HIS A 102 -7.58 -1.83 9.58
N VAL A 103 -8.45 -2.83 9.62
CA VAL A 103 -9.54 -3.01 8.65
C VAL A 103 -10.78 -2.29 9.15
N ALA A 104 -11.51 -1.62 8.25
CA ALA A 104 -12.78 -1.01 8.58
C ALA A 104 -13.85 -1.34 7.53
N PHE A 105 -15.03 -1.71 8.02
CA PHE A 105 -16.25 -1.97 7.26
C PHE A 105 -17.37 -1.03 7.72
N VAL A 106 -18.17 -0.52 6.80
CA VAL A 106 -19.35 0.32 7.11
C VAL A 106 -20.59 -0.19 6.38
N ILE A 107 -21.64 -0.53 7.14
CA ILE A 107 -22.91 -1.10 6.65
C ILE A 107 -23.98 -0.03 6.61
N GLY A 108 -24.43 0.35 5.42
CA GLY A 108 -25.41 1.42 5.24
C GLY A 108 -24.75 2.80 5.22
N GLY A 109 -25.59 3.82 5.30
CA GLY A 109 -25.23 5.21 5.11
C GLY A 109 -26.34 5.95 4.38
N THR A 110 -26.41 7.25 4.59
CA THR A 110 -27.37 8.13 3.91
C THR A 110 -26.98 8.39 2.46
N SER A 111 -25.69 8.26 2.14
CA SER A 111 -25.15 8.39 0.78
C SER A 111 -23.80 7.67 0.64
N ALA A 112 -23.30 7.58 -0.59
CA ALA A 112 -22.02 6.95 -0.89
C ALA A 112 -20.84 7.67 -0.21
N GLU A 113 -20.83 9.00 -0.29
CA GLU A 113 -19.81 9.86 0.29
C GLU A 113 -19.84 9.86 1.82
N ALA A 114 -21.03 9.83 2.44
CA ALA A 114 -21.16 9.66 3.89
C ALA A 114 -20.58 8.31 4.34
N THR A 115 -20.87 7.25 3.59
CA THR A 115 -20.33 5.90 3.84
C THR A 115 -18.81 5.88 3.73
N LEU A 116 -18.26 6.47 2.66
CA LEU A 116 -16.81 6.55 2.40
C LEU A 116 -16.06 7.40 3.44
N LYS A 117 -16.67 8.48 3.92
CA LYS A 117 -16.14 9.28 5.02
C LYS A 117 -16.15 8.49 6.34
N THR A 118 -17.25 7.82 6.66
CA THR A 118 -17.36 7.03 7.90
C THR A 118 -16.31 5.93 7.94
N VAL A 119 -16.10 5.19 6.85
CA VAL A 119 -15.10 4.11 6.83
C VAL A 119 -13.67 4.65 6.88
N LYS A 120 -13.41 5.85 6.33
CA LYS A 120 -12.12 6.53 6.50
C LYS A 120 -11.84 6.74 7.98
N LEU A 121 -12.79 7.35 8.69
CA LEU A 121 -12.68 7.69 10.10
C LEU A 121 -12.66 6.43 11.00
N ALA A 122 -13.46 5.41 10.69
CA ALA A 122 -13.43 4.12 11.37
C ALA A 122 -12.05 3.44 11.27
N SER A 123 -11.41 3.47 10.09
CA SER A 123 -10.02 2.98 9.94
C SER A 123 -9.01 3.81 10.75
N THR A 124 -9.39 5.04 11.13
CA THR A 124 -8.60 5.85 12.05
C THR A 124 -8.85 5.59 13.53
N LYS A 125 -9.74 4.65 13.88
CA LYS A 125 -10.24 4.42 15.24
C LYS A 125 -11.01 5.61 15.82
N TYR A 126 -11.47 6.53 14.94
CA TYR A 126 -12.17 7.75 15.36
C TYR A 126 -13.47 7.41 16.09
N TYR A 127 -14.15 6.36 15.61
CA TYR A 127 -15.43 5.88 16.12
C TYR A 127 -15.34 4.79 17.18
N ASP A 128 -14.18 4.60 17.82
CA ASP A 128 -14.02 3.53 18.83
C ASP A 128 -14.97 3.70 20.02
N GLY A 129 -15.42 4.92 20.31
CA GLY A 129 -16.38 5.23 21.37
C GLY A 129 -17.85 5.30 20.94
N LEU A 130 -18.23 4.82 19.75
CA LEU A 130 -19.64 4.68 19.38
C LEU A 130 -20.36 3.66 20.31
N PRO A 131 -21.69 3.77 20.46
CA PRO A 131 -22.51 2.70 21.05
C PRO A 131 -22.26 1.36 20.36
N THR A 132 -22.58 0.25 21.04
CA THR A 132 -22.41 -1.11 20.50
C THR A 132 -23.73 -1.75 20.05
N GLU A 133 -24.83 -1.01 20.12
CA GLU A 133 -26.17 -1.44 19.71
C GLU A 133 -26.92 -0.32 18.97
N GLY A 134 -27.83 -0.70 18.09
CA GLY A 134 -28.72 0.24 17.39
C GLY A 134 -29.92 0.66 18.25
N ASN A 135 -30.74 1.57 17.73
CA ASN A 135 -32.03 1.95 18.31
C ASN A 135 -33.04 2.29 17.19
N GLU A 136 -34.32 2.51 17.53
CA GLU A 136 -35.36 2.84 16.55
C GLU A 136 -35.13 4.17 15.81
N HIS A 137 -34.31 5.07 16.36
CA HIS A 137 -34.00 6.37 15.76
C HIS A 137 -32.86 6.32 14.73
N GLY A 138 -32.25 5.15 14.51
CA GLY A 138 -31.21 4.96 13.51
C GLY A 138 -29.83 5.45 13.95
N GLN A 139 -29.49 5.35 15.24
CA GLN A 139 -28.14 5.65 15.70
C GLN A 139 -27.08 4.75 15.03
N ALA A 140 -25.90 5.30 14.82
CA ALA A 140 -24.74 4.53 14.38
C ALA A 140 -24.18 3.70 15.55
N PHE A 141 -23.76 2.47 15.28
CA PHE A 141 -23.14 1.61 16.31
C PHE A 141 -21.99 0.78 15.77
N ARG A 142 -21.12 0.32 16.68
CA ARG A 142 -20.05 -0.64 16.42
C ARG A 142 -20.52 -2.06 16.69
N ASP A 143 -20.34 -2.94 15.72
CA ASP A 143 -20.70 -4.35 15.82
C ASP A 143 -19.48 -5.16 16.29
N LEU A 144 -19.35 -5.36 17.60
CA LEU A 144 -18.18 -6.01 18.20
C LEU A 144 -18.12 -7.51 17.91
N GLU A 145 -19.28 -8.16 17.77
CA GLU A 145 -19.37 -9.58 17.43
C GLU A 145 -18.80 -9.80 16.03
N LEU A 146 -19.30 -9.07 15.04
CA LEU A 146 -18.82 -9.19 13.66
C LEU A 146 -17.36 -8.72 13.51
N GLU A 147 -16.90 -7.75 14.30
CA GLU A 147 -15.46 -7.39 14.38
C GLU A 147 -14.59 -8.59 14.78
N ALA A 148 -15.00 -9.35 15.80
CA ALA A 148 -14.26 -10.51 16.30
C ALA A 148 -14.28 -11.66 15.28
N GLU A 149 -15.44 -11.96 14.70
CA GLU A 149 -15.59 -13.00 13.67
C GLU A 149 -14.70 -12.71 12.46
N LEU A 150 -14.74 -11.47 11.93
CA LEU A 150 -13.94 -11.09 10.78
C LEU A 150 -12.44 -11.05 11.09
N LEU A 151 -12.04 -10.78 12.33
CA LEU A 151 -10.64 -10.86 12.72
C LEU A 151 -10.14 -12.31 12.68
N GLN A 152 -10.97 -13.25 13.12
CA GLN A 152 -10.66 -14.68 13.04
C GLN A 152 -10.55 -15.12 11.57
N GLU A 153 -11.47 -14.69 10.70
CA GLU A 153 -11.40 -14.97 9.26
C GLU A 153 -10.17 -14.33 8.61
N ALA A 154 -9.81 -13.11 8.98
CA ALA A 154 -8.59 -12.45 8.51
C ALA A 154 -7.33 -13.26 8.86
N GLN A 155 -7.30 -13.88 10.03
CA GLN A 155 -6.21 -14.76 10.46
C GLN A 155 -6.16 -16.06 9.66
N ASN A 156 -7.34 -16.55 9.24
CA ASN A 156 -7.50 -17.74 8.44
C ASN A 156 -7.27 -17.51 6.94
N LEU A 157 -7.18 -16.27 6.44
CA LEU A 157 -6.92 -15.97 5.02
C LEU A 157 -5.56 -16.47 4.51
N GLY A 158 -4.62 -16.76 5.41
CA GLY A 158 -3.29 -17.27 5.06
C GLY A 158 -2.35 -16.26 4.38
N LEU A 159 -2.85 -15.09 3.95
CA LEU A 159 -2.06 -14.00 3.33
C LEU A 159 -1.06 -13.37 4.30
N GLY A 160 -1.41 -13.33 5.59
CA GLY A 160 -0.58 -12.83 6.68
C GLY A 160 0.00 -11.43 6.48
N ALA A 161 1.15 -11.19 7.11
CA ALA A 161 1.87 -9.93 7.02
C ALA A 161 2.72 -9.91 5.73
N GLN A 162 2.06 -9.71 4.59
CA GLN A 162 2.59 -9.60 3.22
C GLN A 162 3.00 -10.92 2.57
N PHE A 163 3.67 -11.81 3.30
CA PHE A 163 4.30 -13.01 2.75
C PHE A 163 3.81 -14.30 3.44
N GLY A 164 2.50 -14.40 3.63
CA GLY A 164 1.87 -15.56 4.25
C GLY A 164 1.79 -15.48 5.77
N GLY A 165 0.89 -16.27 6.36
CA GLY A 165 0.73 -16.44 7.81
C GLY A 165 -0.53 -15.80 8.38
N LYS A 166 -0.51 -15.51 9.69
CA LYS A 166 -1.68 -15.11 10.49
C LYS A 166 -2.02 -13.63 10.44
N TYR A 167 -1.01 -12.75 10.44
CA TYR A 167 -1.21 -11.33 10.72
C TYR A 167 -1.60 -10.51 9.48
N PHE A 168 -2.74 -10.85 8.88
CA PHE A 168 -3.32 -10.04 7.80
C PHE A 168 -3.93 -8.74 8.32
N ALA A 169 -4.59 -8.80 9.48
CA ALA A 169 -5.15 -7.66 10.19
C ALA A 169 -4.56 -7.53 11.60
N HIS A 170 -4.33 -6.30 12.04
CA HIS A 170 -4.12 -5.96 13.45
C HIS A 170 -5.44 -6.01 14.22
N ASP A 171 -6.48 -5.40 13.66
CA ASP A 171 -7.83 -5.36 14.22
C ASP A 171 -8.85 -5.02 13.11
N ILE A 172 -10.13 -5.23 13.41
CA ILE A 172 -11.27 -4.91 12.56
C ILE A 172 -12.12 -3.84 13.26
N ARG A 173 -12.75 -2.96 12.46
CA ARG A 173 -13.85 -2.08 12.88
C ARG A 173 -15.05 -2.30 11.99
N VAL A 174 -16.22 -2.50 12.57
CA VAL A 174 -17.48 -2.65 11.84
C VAL A 174 -18.45 -1.61 12.37
N VAL A 175 -18.85 -0.66 11.52
CA VAL A 175 -19.82 0.39 11.88
C VAL A 175 -21.10 0.20 11.08
N ARG A 176 -22.24 0.10 11.77
CA ARG A 176 -23.56 0.03 11.15
C ARG A 176 -24.22 1.42 11.21
N LEU A 177 -24.71 1.88 10.06
CA LEU A 177 -25.39 3.18 9.88
C LEU A 177 -26.86 2.97 9.45
N PRO A 178 -27.77 3.94 9.64
CA PRO A 178 -29.08 3.88 8.99
C PRO A 178 -28.94 3.91 7.46
N ARG A 179 -29.99 3.50 6.74
CA ARG A 179 -30.01 3.46 5.27
C ARG A 179 -31.41 3.76 4.74
N HIS A 180 -31.50 4.32 3.55
CA HIS A 180 -32.77 4.41 2.82
C HIS A 180 -33.32 3.01 2.52
N GLY A 181 -34.65 2.82 2.49
CA GLY A 181 -35.28 1.51 2.31
C GLY A 181 -34.80 0.76 1.05
N ALA A 182 -34.68 1.49 -0.07
CA ALA A 182 -34.22 1.00 -1.36
C ALA A 182 -32.68 0.86 -1.50
N SER A 183 -31.91 1.31 -0.51
CA SER A 183 -30.46 1.40 -0.62
C SER A 183 -29.80 0.59 0.49
N CYS A 184 -28.75 -0.14 0.16
CA CYS A 184 -27.79 -0.61 1.15
C CYS A 184 -26.40 -0.23 0.65
N PRO A 185 -26.02 1.06 0.76
CA PRO A 185 -24.65 1.47 0.46
C PRO A 185 -23.77 0.78 1.49
N GLY A 186 -23.15 -0.31 1.07
CA GLY A 186 -22.29 -1.12 1.89
C GLY A 186 -20.88 -0.89 1.44
N ARG A 187 -20.16 0.07 2.04
CA ARG A 187 -18.70 0.03 1.92
C ARG A 187 -18.18 -1.05 2.85
N HIS A 188 -18.23 -2.25 2.30
CA HIS A 188 -17.89 -3.50 2.93
C HIS A 188 -16.53 -4.04 2.48
N GLY A 189 -15.54 -3.15 2.42
CA GLY A 189 -14.16 -3.50 2.09
C GLY A 189 -13.18 -2.75 2.98
N PRO A 190 -12.13 -3.39 3.51
CA PRO A 190 -11.21 -2.77 4.46
C PRO A 190 -10.64 -1.47 3.91
N SER A 191 -10.70 -0.35 4.65
CA SER A 191 -9.71 0.71 4.44
C SER A 191 -8.49 0.34 5.28
N PRO A 192 -7.40 -0.20 4.70
CA PRO A 192 -6.20 -0.43 5.47
C PRO A 192 -5.68 0.92 5.94
N ALA A 193 -5.76 1.23 7.23
CA ALA A 193 -5.02 2.35 7.79
C ALA A 193 -3.65 1.85 8.25
N ARG A 194 -2.77 1.47 7.32
CA ARG A 194 -1.36 1.27 7.68
C ARG A 194 -0.43 2.02 6.74
N ARG A 195 0.08 3.15 7.25
CA ARG A 195 1.54 3.32 7.28
C ARG A 195 2.01 2.63 8.56
N THR A 196 3.16 1.99 8.51
CA THR A 196 4.06 1.89 9.67
C THR A 196 4.08 3.28 10.33
N ALA A 197 3.34 3.43 11.43
CA ALA A 197 2.84 4.71 11.94
C ALA A 197 1.95 5.50 10.96
N THR A 198 0.63 5.35 11.03
CA THR A 198 -0.20 6.55 10.85
C THR A 198 0.18 7.47 12.01
N SER A 199 0.92 8.54 11.74
CA SER A 199 0.91 9.71 12.62
C SER A 199 -0.52 10.26 12.58
N LYS A 200 -1.39 9.68 13.42
CA LYS A 200 -2.68 10.27 13.78
C LYS A 200 -2.39 11.14 14.98
N ALA A 201 -2.28 12.43 14.76
CA ALA A 201 -2.36 13.38 15.84
C ALA A 201 -3.84 13.71 16.03
N ARG A 202 -4.42 13.29 17.16
CA ARG A 202 -5.61 13.95 17.70
C ARG A 202 -5.12 15.07 18.59
N SER A 203 -5.71 16.22 18.42
CA SER A 203 -5.38 17.37 19.25
C SER A 203 -6.63 18.19 19.48
N THR A 204 -6.70 18.79 20.65
CA THR A 204 -7.74 19.73 21.02
C THR A 204 -7.05 21.04 21.36
N ALA A 205 -7.45 22.12 20.68
CA ALA A 205 -7.03 23.47 21.02
C ALA A 205 -8.14 24.12 21.86
N THR A 206 -7.78 24.60 23.05
CA THR A 206 -8.62 25.37 23.96
C THR A 206 -8.02 26.76 24.19
N ALA A 207 -8.73 27.68 24.84
CA ALA A 207 -8.21 29.00 25.22
C ALA A 207 -6.90 28.92 26.03
N SER A 208 -6.67 27.80 26.73
CA SER A 208 -5.46 27.49 27.51
C SER A 208 -4.32 26.80 26.72
N GLY A 209 -4.41 26.68 25.39
CA GLY A 209 -3.39 26.04 24.54
C GLY A 209 -3.77 24.64 24.01
N TRP A 210 -2.78 23.92 23.46
CA TRP A 210 -2.97 22.60 22.84
C TRP A 210 -2.90 21.48 23.89
N LYS A 211 -3.87 20.55 23.88
CA LYS A 211 -3.90 19.35 24.72
C LYS A 211 -3.79 18.07 23.88
N ASN A 212 -3.26 17.01 24.50
CA ASN A 212 -3.22 15.63 23.97
C ASN A 212 -2.33 15.37 22.74
N TRP A 213 -1.25 16.13 22.55
CA TRP A 213 -0.23 15.78 21.56
C TRP A 213 0.65 14.63 22.09
N SER A 214 0.40 13.40 21.64
CA SER A 214 1.22 12.24 22.05
C SER A 214 2.11 11.75 20.91
N THR A 215 3.42 11.73 21.18
CA THR A 215 4.41 10.99 20.38
C THR A 215 4.63 9.63 21.03
N ILE A 216 4.31 8.55 20.33
CA ILE A 216 4.58 7.19 20.81
C ILE A 216 6.10 6.96 20.75
N ARG A 217 6.74 6.72 21.91
CA ARG A 217 8.14 6.24 21.96
C ARG A 217 8.17 4.77 21.55
N VAL A 218 8.70 4.48 20.37
CA VAL A 218 8.69 3.13 19.77
C VAL A 218 9.68 2.16 20.43
N ASN A 219 10.74 2.67 21.06
CA ASN A 219 11.83 1.84 21.63
C ASN A 219 11.35 0.84 22.71
N SER A 220 10.22 1.10 23.38
CA SER A 220 9.67 0.18 24.39
C SER A 220 9.14 -1.13 23.78
N PHE A 221 8.73 -1.14 22.51
CA PHE A 221 8.19 -2.33 21.84
C PHE A 221 9.25 -3.27 21.25
N LEU A 222 10.51 -2.83 21.14
CA LEU A 222 11.58 -3.62 20.49
C LEU A 222 12.17 -4.71 21.39
N ARG A 223 11.94 -4.66 22.71
CA ARG A 223 12.71 -5.42 23.71
C ARG A 223 12.35 -6.91 23.86
N SER A 224 11.33 -7.45 23.19
CA SER A 224 10.90 -8.86 23.41
C SER A 224 11.03 -9.80 22.21
N CYS A 225 11.50 -9.34 21.04
CA CYS A 225 11.48 -10.14 19.80
C CYS A 225 12.83 -10.79 19.42
N ALA A 226 13.86 -10.68 20.26
CA ALA A 226 15.15 -11.34 20.03
C ALA A 226 15.08 -12.85 20.35
N ARG A 227 14.27 -13.60 19.60
CA ARG A 227 14.50 -15.03 19.40
C ARG A 227 14.94 -15.18 17.95
N PRO A 228 16.22 -15.47 17.67
CA PRO A 228 16.65 -15.85 16.34
C PRO A 228 16.09 -17.25 16.04
N GLY A 229 14.79 -17.32 15.77
CA GLY A 229 14.21 -18.48 15.10
C GLY A 229 14.91 -18.62 13.75
N ARG A 230 15.23 -19.85 13.35
CA ARG A 230 15.91 -20.21 12.08
C ARG A 230 15.23 -19.55 10.88
N ALA A 231 15.54 -18.29 10.59
CA ALA A 231 15.12 -17.65 9.36
C ALA A 231 15.82 -18.43 8.24
N LYS A 232 15.04 -18.98 7.29
CA LYS A 232 15.60 -19.66 6.11
C LYS A 232 16.71 -18.77 5.53
N ARG A 233 17.92 -19.32 5.35
CA ARG A 233 19.06 -18.58 4.80
C ARG A 233 18.63 -17.86 3.51
N SER A 234 18.84 -16.54 3.45
CA SER A 234 18.63 -15.78 2.23
C SER A 234 19.62 -16.26 1.17
N ARG A 235 19.20 -16.26 -0.09
CA ARG A 235 20.09 -16.52 -1.22
C ARG A 235 20.62 -15.18 -1.71
N SER A 236 21.95 -15.02 -1.71
CA SER A 236 22.58 -13.84 -2.29
C SER A 236 22.47 -13.90 -3.81
N ILE A 237 21.87 -12.88 -4.41
CA ILE A 237 21.69 -12.73 -5.86
C ILE A 237 22.39 -11.45 -6.28
N SER A 238 23.29 -11.56 -7.23
CA SER A 238 23.83 -10.38 -7.91
C SER A 238 22.80 -9.87 -8.91
N THR A 239 22.52 -8.57 -8.92
CA THR A 239 21.69 -7.93 -9.95
C THR A 239 22.47 -7.67 -11.24
N ALA A 240 23.46 -8.52 -11.53
CA ALA A 240 24.24 -8.50 -12.77
C ALA A 240 23.32 -8.43 -13.99
N ARG A 241 23.86 -7.79 -15.05
CA ARG A 241 23.10 -7.48 -16.26
C ARG A 241 22.36 -8.70 -16.81
N TRP A 242 21.12 -8.49 -17.24
CA TRP A 242 20.35 -9.49 -17.96
C TRP A 242 21.15 -10.01 -19.19
N PRO A 243 21.11 -11.32 -19.51
CA PRO A 243 20.32 -12.39 -18.89
C PRO A 243 21.04 -13.12 -17.75
N ARG A 244 22.20 -12.66 -17.27
CA ARG A 244 23.04 -13.43 -16.33
C ARG A 244 22.34 -13.70 -14.99
N SER A 245 21.59 -12.73 -14.48
CA SER A 245 20.82 -12.83 -13.23
C SER A 245 19.62 -13.81 -13.34
N SER A 246 19.05 -14.01 -14.54
CA SER A 246 17.91 -14.91 -14.77
C SER A 246 18.22 -16.37 -14.44
N LYS A 247 19.42 -16.84 -14.85
CA LYS A 247 19.87 -18.22 -14.63
C LYS A 247 20.00 -18.55 -13.16
N GLN A 248 20.33 -17.56 -12.34
CA GLN A 248 20.43 -17.72 -10.89
C GLN A 248 19.03 -17.78 -10.25
N LEU A 249 18.09 -16.93 -10.68
CA LEU A 249 16.73 -16.92 -10.16
C LEU A 249 15.94 -18.16 -10.54
N SER A 250 16.12 -18.67 -11.75
CA SER A 250 15.41 -19.85 -12.27
C SER A 250 15.71 -21.14 -11.50
N GLN A 251 16.79 -21.19 -10.72
CA GLN A 251 17.14 -22.32 -9.85
C GLN A 251 16.23 -22.44 -8.61
N TYR A 252 15.45 -21.41 -8.29
CA TYR A 252 14.71 -21.33 -7.04
C TYR A 252 13.20 -21.23 -7.29
N PRO A 253 12.37 -21.88 -6.46
CA PRO A 253 10.92 -21.75 -6.55
C PRO A 253 10.45 -20.41 -5.97
N VAL A 254 9.21 -20.03 -6.28
CA VAL A 254 8.46 -19.00 -5.54
C VAL A 254 8.50 -19.25 -4.03
N SER A 255 8.35 -18.19 -3.22
CA SER A 255 8.57 -18.10 -1.77
C SER A 255 10.04 -18.05 -1.30
N THR A 256 11.01 -18.23 -2.20
CA THR A 256 12.43 -18.15 -1.84
C THR A 256 12.81 -16.73 -1.44
N ARG A 257 13.46 -16.58 -0.28
CA ARG A 257 14.00 -15.30 0.22
C ARG A 257 15.35 -14.98 -0.39
N LEU A 258 15.51 -13.76 -0.89
CA LEU A 258 16.69 -13.25 -1.58
C LEU A 258 17.33 -12.08 -0.82
N SER A 259 18.64 -11.91 -1.02
CA SER A 259 19.42 -10.72 -0.70
C SER A 259 20.00 -10.20 -2.01
N LEU A 260 19.57 -9.04 -2.50
CA LEU A 260 19.98 -8.50 -3.80
C LEU A 260 21.11 -7.49 -3.60
N SER A 261 22.17 -7.60 -4.42
CA SER A 261 23.27 -6.63 -4.45
C SER A 261 23.64 -6.23 -5.87
N GLY A 262 23.83 -4.93 -6.10
CA GLY A 262 24.21 -4.31 -7.37
C GLY A 262 23.21 -3.24 -7.86
N THR A 263 23.27 -2.93 -9.15
CA THR A 263 22.46 -1.90 -9.79
C THR A 263 20.99 -2.30 -9.94
N ILE A 264 20.09 -1.37 -9.67
CA ILE A 264 18.64 -1.48 -9.94
C ILE A 264 18.15 -0.16 -10.54
N ILE A 265 17.29 -0.23 -11.56
CA ILE A 265 16.59 0.93 -12.11
C ILE A 265 15.29 1.14 -11.35
N VAL A 266 14.98 2.37 -10.98
CA VAL A 266 13.77 2.74 -10.27
C VAL A 266 12.86 3.49 -11.22
N GLY A 267 11.60 3.08 -11.30
CA GLY A 267 10.60 3.76 -12.12
C GLY A 267 9.22 3.24 -11.80
N ARG A 268 8.21 4.09 -11.89
CA ARG A 268 6.82 3.75 -11.53
C ARG A 268 5.83 4.33 -12.54
N ASP A 269 4.62 4.67 -12.10
CA ASP A 269 3.45 4.97 -12.91
C ASP A 269 3.74 5.87 -14.14
N ILE A 270 4.21 7.11 -13.94
CA ILE A 270 4.46 8.03 -15.07
C ILE A 270 5.66 7.59 -15.91
N ALA A 271 6.73 7.07 -15.27
CA ALA A 271 7.88 6.53 -16.01
C ALA A 271 7.49 5.36 -16.93
N HIS A 272 6.60 4.46 -16.50
CA HIS A 272 6.11 3.37 -17.34
C HIS A 272 5.23 3.87 -18.48
N ALA A 273 4.40 4.89 -18.24
CA ALA A 273 3.66 5.56 -19.30
C ALA A 273 4.61 6.16 -20.35
N LYS A 274 5.67 6.85 -19.92
CA LYS A 274 6.71 7.38 -20.81
C LYS A 274 7.43 6.29 -21.61
N LEU A 275 7.81 5.18 -20.97
CA LEU A 275 8.41 4.03 -21.66
C LEU A 275 7.47 3.42 -22.71
N LYS A 276 6.16 3.33 -22.41
CA LYS A 276 5.15 2.91 -23.38
C LYS A 276 5.06 3.92 -24.55
N GLU A 277 4.98 5.21 -24.26
CA GLU A 277 4.93 6.24 -25.31
C GLU A 277 6.14 6.16 -26.26
N ARG A 278 7.34 5.85 -25.75
CA ARG A 278 8.53 5.62 -26.61
C ARG A 278 8.34 4.44 -27.55
N LEU A 279 7.79 3.34 -27.05
CA LEU A 279 7.46 2.17 -27.87
C LEU A 279 6.41 2.51 -28.92
N ASP A 280 5.36 3.23 -28.55
CA ASP A 280 4.31 3.67 -29.47
C ASP A 280 4.87 4.58 -30.59
N ARG A 281 5.95 5.34 -30.32
CA ARG A 281 6.68 6.16 -31.30
C ARG A 281 7.78 5.40 -32.07
N GLY A 282 7.98 4.11 -31.81
CA GLY A 282 9.02 3.31 -32.46
C GLY A 282 10.45 3.59 -31.98
N GLU A 283 10.64 4.30 -30.87
CA GLU A 283 11.96 4.66 -30.33
C GLU A 283 12.64 3.51 -29.55
N GLY A 284 11.90 2.43 -29.30
CA GLY A 284 12.36 1.29 -28.53
C GLY A 284 12.50 1.56 -27.02
N LEU A 285 12.93 0.54 -26.28
CA LEU A 285 13.23 0.67 -24.85
C LEU A 285 14.69 1.09 -24.61
N PRO A 286 14.93 2.01 -23.64
CA PRO A 286 16.29 2.36 -23.23
C PRO A 286 17.07 1.15 -22.69
N GLN A 287 18.39 1.14 -22.91
CA GLN A 287 19.22 -0.01 -22.53
C GLN A 287 19.20 -0.30 -21.03
N TYR A 288 19.11 0.73 -20.18
CA TYR A 288 19.08 0.55 -18.73
C TYR A 288 17.83 -0.24 -18.26
N VAL A 289 16.71 -0.18 -18.98
CA VAL A 289 15.46 -0.94 -18.72
C VAL A 289 15.62 -2.43 -19.07
N LYS A 290 16.50 -2.72 -20.03
CA LYS A 290 16.81 -4.06 -20.51
C LYS A 290 17.87 -4.75 -19.66
N ASP A 291 18.88 -3.99 -19.25
CA ASP A 291 20.05 -4.51 -18.55
C ASP A 291 19.77 -4.83 -17.07
N HIS A 292 18.88 -4.09 -16.42
CA HIS A 292 18.75 -4.10 -14.95
C HIS A 292 17.33 -4.43 -14.47
N PRO A 293 17.18 -4.96 -13.24
CA PRO A 293 15.87 -5.05 -12.60
C PRO A 293 15.20 -3.68 -12.47
N ILE A 294 13.86 -3.66 -12.56
CA ILE A 294 13.06 -2.44 -12.38
C ILE A 294 12.36 -2.49 -11.03
N TYR A 295 12.74 -1.58 -10.14
CA TYR A 295 12.13 -1.34 -8.84
C TYR A 295 11.05 -0.28 -8.92
N TYR A 296 9.81 -0.67 -8.63
CA TYR A 296 8.72 0.28 -8.60
C TYR A 296 8.73 1.02 -7.27
N ALA A 297 9.31 2.21 -7.27
CA ALA A 297 9.38 3.07 -6.10
C ALA A 297 9.49 4.54 -6.52
N GLY A 298 9.45 5.44 -5.53
CA GLY A 298 9.70 6.87 -5.72
C GLY A 298 10.29 7.44 -4.42
N PRO A 299 11.49 8.03 -4.45
CA PRO A 299 12.20 8.45 -3.23
C PRO A 299 11.50 9.61 -2.53
N ALA A 300 11.59 9.67 -1.20
CA ALA A 300 11.44 10.91 -0.45
C ALA A 300 12.69 11.79 -0.61
N LYS A 301 12.64 13.05 -0.16
CA LYS A 301 13.83 13.92 -0.13
C LYS A 301 14.95 13.26 0.67
N THR A 302 16.18 13.39 0.17
CA THR A 302 17.38 12.84 0.80
C THR A 302 17.83 13.76 1.94
N PRO A 303 17.91 13.26 3.19
CA PRO A 303 18.51 14.01 4.29
C PRO A 303 19.98 14.32 4.00
N GLU A 304 20.47 15.42 4.56
CA GLU A 304 21.89 15.78 4.47
C GLU A 304 22.78 14.68 5.05
N GLY A 305 23.84 14.31 4.34
CA GLY A 305 24.78 13.25 4.73
C GLY A 305 24.27 11.82 4.51
N TYR A 306 23.08 11.60 3.94
CA TYR A 306 22.54 10.27 3.63
C TYR A 306 22.63 9.97 2.13
N ALA A 307 22.81 8.68 1.78
CA ALA A 307 22.83 8.23 0.40
C ALA A 307 21.46 8.35 -0.31
N SER A 308 20.36 8.20 0.44
CA SER A 308 19.01 8.24 -0.08
C SER A 308 18.02 8.67 1.01
N GLY A 309 16.96 9.36 0.60
CA GLY A 309 15.74 9.47 1.40
C GLY A 309 15.03 8.13 1.55
N SER A 310 13.96 8.10 2.35
CA SER A 310 13.11 6.90 2.49
C SER A 310 12.62 6.39 1.14
N LEU A 311 12.97 5.15 0.77
CA LEU A 311 12.69 4.57 -0.55
C LEU A 311 12.17 3.12 -0.43
N GLY A 312 10.89 3.00 -0.10
CA GLY A 312 10.18 1.70 -0.07
C GLY A 312 9.41 1.41 -1.36
N PRO A 313 8.98 0.15 -1.58
CA PRO A 313 8.28 -0.25 -2.78
C PRO A 313 6.89 0.38 -2.90
N THR A 314 6.47 0.64 -4.14
CA THR A 314 5.09 0.94 -4.51
C THR A 314 4.34 -0.31 -4.97
N THR A 315 3.01 -0.20 -5.08
CA THR A 315 2.14 -1.33 -5.41
C THR A 315 2.38 -1.81 -6.84
N ALA A 316 2.76 -3.08 -6.99
CA ALA A 316 3.11 -3.68 -8.27
C ALA A 316 1.96 -3.72 -9.27
N GLY A 317 0.75 -4.05 -8.79
CA GLY A 317 -0.46 -4.22 -9.58
C GLY A 317 -0.80 -3.06 -10.54
N ARG A 318 -0.33 -1.84 -10.25
CA ARG A 318 -0.60 -0.67 -11.11
C ARG A 318 0.21 -0.65 -12.41
N MET A 319 1.28 -1.44 -12.47
CA MET A 319 2.13 -1.56 -13.65
C MET A 319 1.89 -2.88 -14.42
N ASP A 320 0.87 -3.67 -14.05
CA ASP A 320 0.59 -4.98 -14.66
C ASP A 320 0.38 -4.91 -16.17
N SER A 321 -0.32 -3.88 -16.65
CA SER A 321 -0.62 -3.68 -18.07
C SER A 321 0.61 -3.42 -18.95
N TYR A 322 1.76 -3.10 -18.37
CA TYR A 322 2.99 -2.84 -19.11
C TYR A 322 3.88 -4.08 -19.24
N VAL A 323 3.65 -5.14 -18.46
CA VAL A 323 4.64 -6.21 -18.30
C VAL A 323 4.88 -6.99 -19.58
N ASP A 324 3.84 -7.57 -20.19
CA ASP A 324 4.00 -8.36 -21.44
C ASP A 324 4.60 -7.52 -22.56
N LEU A 325 4.15 -6.25 -22.69
CA LEU A 325 4.66 -5.32 -23.69
C LEU A 325 6.15 -4.99 -23.50
N LEU A 326 6.57 -4.69 -22.27
CA LEU A 326 7.97 -4.36 -22.00
C LEU A 326 8.86 -5.59 -22.17
N GLN A 327 8.42 -6.76 -21.72
CA GLN A 327 9.15 -8.02 -21.84
C GLN A 327 9.27 -8.48 -23.29
N SER A 328 8.24 -8.29 -24.12
CA SER A 328 8.33 -8.58 -25.56
C SER A 328 9.38 -7.73 -26.29
N HIS A 329 9.81 -6.61 -25.68
CA HIS A 329 10.88 -5.73 -26.17
C HIS A 329 12.20 -5.89 -25.37
N GLY A 330 12.31 -6.96 -24.58
CA GLY A 330 13.51 -7.32 -23.82
C GLY A 330 13.76 -6.47 -22.56
N GLY A 331 12.77 -5.71 -22.09
CA GLY A 331 12.85 -4.91 -20.86
C GLY A 331 11.97 -5.43 -19.74
N SER A 332 12.17 -4.94 -18.51
CA SER A 332 11.32 -5.33 -17.35
C SER A 332 11.30 -6.85 -17.08
N MET A 333 12.41 -7.53 -17.38
CA MET A 333 12.53 -8.98 -17.19
C MET A 333 12.53 -9.36 -15.71
N ILE A 334 13.07 -8.51 -14.84
CA ILE A 334 13.03 -8.69 -13.39
C ILE A 334 12.39 -7.45 -12.78
N MET A 335 11.28 -7.65 -12.09
CA MET A 335 10.49 -6.57 -11.49
C MET A 335 10.56 -6.67 -9.98
N LEU A 336 10.75 -5.57 -9.28
CA LEU A 336 10.84 -5.50 -7.82
C LEU A 336 9.81 -4.50 -7.30
N ALA A 337 8.90 -4.92 -6.42
CA ALA A 337 7.84 -4.05 -5.89
C ALA A 337 7.15 -4.71 -4.68
N LYS A 338 5.94 -4.28 -4.30
CA LYS A 338 5.13 -4.95 -3.28
C LYS A 338 3.69 -5.22 -3.71
N GLY A 339 3.10 -6.25 -3.10
CA GLY A 339 1.71 -6.67 -3.33
C GLY A 339 1.58 -7.80 -4.34
N ASN A 340 0.48 -8.54 -4.24
CA ASN A 340 0.07 -9.51 -5.26
C ASN A 340 -0.25 -8.82 -6.60
N ARG A 341 -0.11 -9.56 -7.70
CA ARG A 341 -0.32 -9.10 -9.07
C ARG A 341 -1.40 -9.93 -9.76
N SER A 342 -1.84 -9.48 -10.93
CA SER A 342 -2.82 -10.20 -11.75
C SER A 342 -2.19 -11.35 -12.54
N GLN A 343 -3.03 -12.26 -13.02
CA GLN A 343 -2.62 -13.45 -13.80
C GLN A 343 -1.79 -13.08 -15.04
N GLN A 344 -2.10 -11.95 -15.70
CA GLN A 344 -1.37 -11.50 -16.90
C GLN A 344 0.14 -11.36 -16.67
N VAL A 345 0.57 -11.06 -15.44
CA VAL A 345 1.99 -10.94 -15.10
C VAL A 345 2.62 -12.32 -14.95
N THR A 346 1.91 -13.27 -14.36
CA THR A 346 2.33 -14.67 -14.28
C THR A 346 2.50 -15.28 -15.67
N ASP A 347 1.55 -15.01 -16.56
CA ASP A 347 1.58 -15.48 -17.94
C ASP A 347 2.73 -14.84 -18.72
N ALA A 348 2.93 -13.52 -18.57
CA ALA A 348 4.05 -12.81 -19.22
C ALA A 348 5.42 -13.33 -18.73
N CYS A 349 5.59 -13.49 -17.41
CA CYS A 349 6.82 -14.06 -16.84
C CYS A 349 7.09 -15.46 -17.37
N HIS A 350 6.07 -16.31 -17.48
CA HIS A 350 6.21 -17.65 -18.06
C HIS A 350 6.60 -17.59 -19.55
N LYS A 351 5.95 -16.72 -20.32
CA LYS A 351 6.18 -16.56 -21.76
C LYS A 351 7.58 -16.03 -22.10
N HIS A 352 8.08 -15.07 -21.33
CA HIS A 352 9.33 -14.37 -21.64
C HIS A 352 10.51 -14.77 -20.74
N GLY A 353 10.30 -15.61 -19.74
CA GLY A 353 11.32 -15.98 -18.75
C GLY A 353 11.57 -14.90 -17.68
N GLY A 354 10.54 -14.10 -17.37
CA GLY A 354 10.61 -13.01 -16.41
C GLY A 354 10.40 -13.43 -14.95
N PHE A 355 10.68 -12.52 -14.02
CA PHE A 355 10.49 -12.72 -12.57
C PHE A 355 9.84 -11.51 -11.91
N TYR A 356 8.97 -11.76 -10.94
CA TYR A 356 8.51 -10.74 -10.00
C TYR A 356 9.05 -11.03 -8.59
N LEU A 357 9.79 -10.05 -8.07
CA LEU A 357 10.37 -10.05 -6.75
C LEU A 357 9.56 -9.13 -5.81
N GLY A 358 9.11 -9.68 -4.68
CA GLY A 358 8.42 -8.95 -3.63
C GLY A 358 9.39 -8.39 -2.60
N SER A 359 9.49 -7.06 -2.52
CA SER A 359 10.13 -6.36 -1.40
C SER A 359 9.12 -6.15 -0.26
N ILE A 360 9.65 -5.97 0.96
CA ILE A 360 8.84 -5.68 2.13
C ILE A 360 8.30 -4.24 2.03
N GLY A 361 6.98 -4.10 1.98
CA GLY A 361 6.30 -2.81 1.99
C GLY A 361 6.20 -2.21 3.39
N GLY A 362 6.62 -0.95 3.55
CA GLY A 362 6.54 -0.21 4.81
C GLY A 362 7.88 0.27 5.40
N PRO A 363 8.94 -0.56 5.52
CA PRO A 363 10.19 -0.18 6.18
C PRO A 363 11.12 0.67 5.27
N ALA A 364 10.58 1.74 4.67
CA ALA A 364 11.29 2.57 3.68
C ALA A 364 12.57 3.24 4.23
N ALA A 365 12.54 3.68 5.49
CA ALA A 365 13.71 4.29 6.15
C ALA A 365 14.82 3.27 6.40
N VAL A 366 14.45 2.04 6.80
CA VAL A 366 15.42 0.95 7.03
C VAL A 366 16.08 0.54 5.72
N LEU A 367 15.30 0.40 4.64
CA LEU A 367 15.84 0.09 3.31
C LEU A 367 16.80 1.19 2.83
N ALA A 368 16.43 2.46 3.01
CA ALA A 368 17.29 3.59 2.63
C ALA A 368 18.60 3.62 3.41
N GLN A 369 18.56 3.37 4.71
CA GLN A 369 19.74 3.43 5.57
C GLN A 369 20.66 2.22 5.43
N GLN A 370 20.10 1.02 5.26
CA GLN A 370 20.88 -0.23 5.32
C GLN A 370 21.27 -0.73 3.92
N SER A 371 20.36 -0.62 2.95
CA SER A 371 20.51 -1.30 1.67
C SER A 371 20.85 -0.38 0.51
N ILE A 372 20.45 0.89 0.51
CA ILE A 372 20.66 1.79 -0.63
C ILE A 372 21.96 2.60 -0.43
N LYS A 373 22.88 2.49 -1.39
CA LYS A 373 24.23 3.09 -1.31
C LYS A 373 24.38 4.33 -2.17
N SER A 374 23.58 4.46 -3.22
CA SER A 374 23.52 5.65 -4.07
C SER A 374 22.16 5.80 -4.72
N LEU A 375 21.83 7.03 -5.13
CA LEU A 375 20.62 7.38 -5.85
C LEU A 375 20.96 8.45 -6.90
N GLU A 376 20.79 8.12 -8.17
CA GLU A 376 21.09 8.98 -9.32
C GLU A 376 19.84 9.13 -10.19
N CYS A 377 19.49 10.35 -10.59
CA CYS A 377 18.40 10.57 -11.56
C CYS A 377 18.95 10.34 -12.97
N VAL A 378 18.38 9.37 -13.70
CA VAL A 378 18.83 8.97 -15.04
C VAL A 378 18.03 9.68 -16.13
N GLU A 379 16.72 9.77 -15.98
CA GLU A 379 15.84 10.34 -17.01
C GLU A 379 14.57 10.93 -16.42
N TYR A 380 14.00 11.91 -17.12
CA TYR A 380 12.78 12.63 -16.75
C TYR A 380 12.83 13.35 -15.38
N PRO A 381 13.85 14.16 -15.08
CA PRO A 381 13.97 14.85 -13.80
C PRO A 381 12.77 15.77 -13.48
N GLU A 382 12.07 16.26 -14.51
CA GLU A 382 10.86 17.07 -14.38
C GLU A 382 9.70 16.33 -13.68
N LEU A 383 9.73 14.99 -13.63
CA LEU A 383 8.73 14.17 -12.94
C LEU A 383 8.95 14.08 -11.42
N GLY A 384 10.04 14.69 -10.91
CA GLY A 384 10.38 14.65 -9.49
C GLY A 384 10.52 13.22 -8.98
N MET A 385 9.76 12.83 -7.95
CA MET A 385 9.84 11.49 -7.36
C MET A 385 9.40 10.34 -8.30
N GLU A 386 8.79 10.64 -9.45
CA GLU A 386 8.42 9.66 -10.47
C GLU A 386 9.39 9.60 -11.66
N ALA A 387 10.51 10.34 -11.59
CA ALA A 387 11.62 10.21 -12.54
C ALA A 387 12.18 8.78 -12.58
N ILE A 388 12.99 8.49 -13.59
CA ILE A 388 13.74 7.24 -13.65
C ILE A 388 15.04 7.43 -12.89
N TRP A 389 15.27 6.59 -11.89
CA TRP A 389 16.47 6.62 -11.07
C TRP A 389 17.31 5.37 -11.27
N LYS A 390 18.58 5.45 -10.92
CA LYS A 390 19.48 4.32 -10.76
C LYS A 390 19.95 4.29 -9.32
N ILE A 391 19.86 3.13 -8.70
CA ILE A 391 20.34 2.90 -7.34
C ILE A 391 21.35 1.76 -7.34
N GLU A 392 22.37 1.88 -6.50
CA GLU A 392 23.18 0.75 -6.07
C GLU A 392 22.66 0.25 -4.74
N VAL A 393 22.43 -1.07 -4.65
CA VAL A 393 21.96 -1.70 -3.43
C VAL A 393 22.91 -2.78 -2.92
N GLU A 394 22.87 -3.02 -1.62
CA GLU A 394 23.53 -4.12 -0.94
C GLU A 394 22.54 -4.77 0.03
N ASP A 395 22.52 -6.10 0.05
CA ASP A 395 21.66 -6.88 0.95
C ASP A 395 20.18 -6.46 0.94
N PHE A 396 19.68 -6.10 -0.24
CA PHE A 396 18.29 -5.66 -0.39
C PHE A 396 17.35 -6.86 -0.28
N PRO A 397 16.43 -6.90 0.69
CA PRO A 397 15.59 -8.06 0.93
C PRO A 397 14.46 -8.17 -0.10
N ALA A 398 14.30 -9.37 -0.67
CA ALA A 398 13.19 -9.68 -1.58
C ALA A 398 12.74 -11.14 -1.47
N PHE A 399 11.62 -11.47 -2.09
CA PHE A 399 11.11 -12.83 -2.25
C PHE A 399 10.75 -13.09 -3.71
N ILE A 400 11.00 -14.30 -4.23
CA ILE A 400 10.43 -14.68 -5.53
C ILE A 400 8.92 -14.87 -5.35
N LEU A 401 8.12 -14.01 -5.99
CA LEU A 401 6.66 -14.08 -5.94
C LEU A 401 6.06 -14.66 -7.21
N VAL A 402 6.64 -14.34 -8.37
CA VAL A 402 6.34 -15.00 -9.65
C VAL A 402 7.66 -15.45 -10.26
N ASP A 403 7.69 -16.69 -10.75
CA ASP A 403 8.84 -17.25 -11.46
C ASP A 403 8.61 -17.35 -12.98
N ASP A 404 9.67 -17.74 -13.67
CA ASP A 404 9.74 -17.96 -15.12
C ASP A 404 8.98 -19.21 -15.60
N LYS A 405 8.25 -19.89 -14.70
CA LYS A 405 7.59 -21.19 -14.95
C LYS A 405 6.08 -21.12 -14.73
N GLY A 406 5.54 -19.91 -14.58
CA GLY A 406 4.12 -19.67 -14.36
C GLY A 406 3.64 -19.94 -12.93
N ASN A 407 4.53 -20.01 -11.94
CA ASN A 407 4.12 -20.12 -10.54
C ASN A 407 3.90 -18.74 -9.92
N ASP A 408 2.84 -18.62 -9.10
CA ASP A 408 2.60 -17.47 -8.23
C ASP A 408 2.49 -17.90 -6.75
N PHE A 409 3.26 -17.25 -5.89
CA PHE A 409 3.23 -17.42 -4.45
C PHE A 409 1.82 -17.28 -3.84
N PHE A 410 1.08 -16.24 -4.23
CA PHE A 410 -0.23 -15.95 -3.65
C PHE A 410 -1.32 -16.91 -4.13
N GLN A 411 -1.18 -17.46 -5.34
CA GLN A 411 -2.08 -18.52 -5.81
C GLN A 411 -1.87 -19.83 -5.06
N LYS A 412 -0.62 -20.17 -4.73
CA LYS A 412 -0.33 -21.35 -3.89
C LYS A 412 -0.97 -21.24 -2.50
N ILE A 413 -1.01 -20.04 -1.91
CA ILE A 413 -1.74 -19.79 -0.66
C ILE A 413 -3.24 -20.06 -0.83
N GLN A 414 -3.85 -19.61 -1.93
CA GLN A 414 -5.28 -19.82 -2.17
C GLN A 414 -5.61 -21.30 -2.42
N ALA A 415 -4.82 -21.99 -3.24
CA ALA A 415 -5.03 -23.41 -3.56
C ALA A 415 -4.88 -24.31 -2.33
N GLY A 416 -3.88 -24.04 -1.47
CA GLY A 416 -3.67 -24.78 -0.22
C GLY A 416 -4.80 -24.64 0.81
N GLN A 417 -5.66 -23.63 0.68
CA GLN A 417 -6.84 -23.46 1.53
C GLN A 417 -8.07 -24.21 0.99
N CYS A 418 -8.27 -24.24 -0.34
CA CYS A 418 -9.36 -25.02 -0.93
C CYS A 418 -9.24 -26.52 -0.60
N SER A 419 -8.03 -27.07 -0.55
CA SER A 419 -7.81 -28.47 -0.17
C SER A 419 -8.08 -28.77 1.31
N SER A 420 -8.02 -27.77 2.20
CA SER A 420 -8.41 -27.89 3.60
C SER A 420 -9.92 -27.67 3.88
N CYS A 421 -10.65 -27.07 2.94
CA CYS A 421 -12.11 -26.93 3.02
C CYS A 421 -12.87 -28.16 2.49
N LEU A 422 -12.17 -29.09 1.82
CA LEU A 422 -12.70 -30.34 1.29
C LEU A 422 -12.43 -31.55 2.21
N LYS A 423 -11.94 -31.34 3.43
CA LYS A 423 -11.70 -32.40 4.41
C LYS A 423 -12.60 -32.27 5.63
#